data_AF-A0A4Q3HKG7-F1
#
_entry.id   AF-A0A4Q3HKG7-F1
#
_cell.length_a   1.000
_cell.length_b   1.000
_cell.length_c   1.000
_cell.angle_alpha   90.00
_cell.angle_beta   90.00
_cell.angle_gamma   90.00
#
_symmetry.space_group_name_H-M   'P 1'
#
loop_
_entity.id
_entity.type
_entity.pdbx_description
1 polymer ?
#
loop_
_entity_poly.entity_id
_entity_poly.type
_entity_poly.pdbx_seq_one_letter_code
_entity_poly.pdbx_strand_id
1 'polypeptide(L)'
;MRNRLATILTAAALAAPLAVPAPALAHPHIFAEARLEIVAGADGTVQELRNVWRFDEVFSSSVILDFDKNGDLKLDPHELAELGETIRTSLADYHYFSTVTLDGAQIG
;
A
#
# COMPACT_ATOMS: atom_id res chain seq x y z
N MET A 1 -51.49 13.06 29.59
CA MET A 1 -50.90 13.24 28.24
C MET A 1 -49.63 14.11 28.26
N ARG A 2 -49.59 15.24 28.98
CA ARG A 2 -48.41 16.14 29.09
C ARG A 2 -47.09 15.46 29.52
N ASN A 3 -47.09 14.57 30.50
CA ASN A 3 -45.85 13.93 30.97
C ASN A 3 -45.25 12.93 29.96
N ARG A 4 -46.09 12.28 29.13
CA ARG A 4 -45.61 11.33 28.11
C ARG A 4 -44.90 12.04 26.96
N LEU A 5 -45.38 13.21 26.56
CA LEU A 5 -44.74 14.05 25.55
C LEU A 5 -43.36 14.53 26.01
N ALA A 6 -43.24 14.97 27.26
CA ALA A 6 -41.96 15.37 27.84
C ALA A 6 -40.95 14.20 27.85
N THR A 7 -41.37 12.99 28.25
CA THR A 7 -40.49 11.82 28.25
C THR A 7 -40.02 11.43 26.84
N ILE A 8 -40.91 11.50 25.84
CA ILE A 8 -40.56 11.20 24.44
C ILE A 8 -39.56 12.22 23.89
N LEU A 9 -39.77 13.50 24.16
CA LEU A 9 -38.87 14.56 23.69
C LEU A 9 -37.49 14.45 24.32
N THR A 10 -37.41 14.15 25.63
CA THR A 10 -36.11 13.92 26.30
C THR A 10 -35.40 12.68 25.76
N ALA A 11 -36.12 11.58 25.52
CA ALA A 11 -35.53 10.37 24.94
C ALA A 11 -35.04 10.59 23.51
N ALA A 12 -35.81 11.32 22.69
CA ALA A 12 -35.41 11.70 21.34
C ALA A 12 -34.18 12.61 21.34
N ALA A 13 -34.10 13.57 22.26
CA ALA A 13 -32.95 14.46 22.40
C ALA A 13 -31.67 13.71 22.82
N LEU A 14 -31.77 12.70 23.69
CA LEU A 14 -30.63 11.85 24.05
C LEU A 14 -30.21 10.88 22.93
N ALA A 15 -31.16 10.43 22.10
CA ALA A 15 -30.87 9.50 21.01
C ALA A 15 -30.38 10.19 19.73
N ALA A 16 -30.68 11.48 19.54
CA ALA A 16 -30.30 12.23 18.34
C ALA A 16 -28.80 12.21 17.99
N PRO A 17 -27.85 12.29 18.95
CA PRO A 17 -26.42 12.20 18.64
C PRO A 17 -25.99 10.82 18.13
N LEU A 18 -26.68 9.75 18.53
CA LEU A 18 -26.39 8.37 18.07
C LEU A 18 -26.84 8.14 16.61
N ALA A 19 -27.69 9.03 16.08
CA ALA A 19 -28.12 9.01 14.68
C ALA A 19 -27.16 9.78 13.75
N VAL A 20 -26.13 10.46 14.29
CA VAL A 20 -25.13 11.14 13.48
C VAL A 20 -24.10 10.11 13.02
N PRO A 21 -23.94 9.86 11.71
CA PRO A 21 -22.89 8.97 11.22
C PRO A 21 -21.52 9.54 11.63
N ALA A 22 -20.69 8.71 12.26
CA ALA A 22 -19.32 9.10 12.59
C ALA A 22 -18.53 9.33 11.29
N PRO A 23 -17.64 10.34 11.25
CA PRO A 23 -16.74 10.51 10.11
C PRO A 23 -15.84 9.27 10.02
N ALA A 24 -15.81 8.64 8.84
CA ALA A 24 -14.82 7.63 8.55
C ALA A 24 -13.46 8.32 8.34
N LEU A 25 -12.48 8.02 9.18
CA LEU A 25 -11.11 8.49 9.00
C LEU A 25 -10.46 7.66 7.88
N ALA A 26 -10.20 8.29 6.74
CA ALA A 26 -9.39 7.68 5.70
C ALA A 26 -7.93 7.63 6.18
N HIS A 27 -7.28 6.48 5.99
CA HIS A 27 -5.83 6.35 6.21
C HIS A 27 -5.06 7.19 5.16
N PRO A 28 -3.79 7.54 5.43
CA PRO A 28 -2.94 8.14 4.40
C PRO A 28 -2.81 7.18 3.22
N HIS A 29 -2.89 7.73 2.01
CA HIS A 29 -2.75 6.96 0.77
C HIS A 29 -1.32 7.13 0.26
N ILE A 30 -0.74 6.01 -0.18
CA ILE A 30 0.49 5.98 -0.96
C ILE A 30 0.09 5.73 -2.40
N PHE A 31 0.62 6.51 -3.31
CA PHE A 31 0.43 6.38 -4.75
C PHE A 31 1.67 5.74 -5.37
N ALA A 32 1.42 4.79 -6.27
CA ALA A 32 2.47 4.15 -7.04
C ALA A 32 2.08 4.10 -8.52
N GLU A 33 3.02 4.44 -9.40
CA GLU A 33 2.99 4.04 -10.81
C GLU A 33 3.68 2.68 -10.92
N ALA A 34 2.96 1.67 -11.39
CA ALA A 34 3.48 0.33 -11.61
C ALA A 34 3.55 0.01 -13.11
N ARG A 35 4.70 -0.49 -13.54
CA ARG A 35 4.93 -0.98 -14.90
C ARG A 35 5.59 -2.35 -14.84
N LEU A 36 5.15 -3.24 -15.74
CA LEU A 36 5.84 -4.48 -16.05
C LEU A 36 6.62 -4.29 -17.35
N GLU A 37 7.91 -4.54 -17.34
CA GLU A 37 8.73 -4.63 -18.54
C GLU A 37 9.02 -6.11 -18.83
N ILE A 38 8.82 -6.52 -20.08
CA ILE A 38 9.05 -7.88 -20.55
C ILE A 38 10.27 -7.84 -21.46
N VAL A 39 11.33 -8.53 -21.08
CA VAL A 39 12.56 -8.61 -21.89
C VAL A 39 12.51 -9.87 -22.74
N ALA A 40 12.49 -9.68 -24.06
CA ALA A 40 12.52 -10.78 -25.02
C ALA A 40 13.96 -11.18 -25.39
N GLY A 41 14.20 -12.47 -25.56
CA GLY A 41 15.42 -13.03 -26.12
C GLY A 41 15.48 -12.94 -27.64
N ALA A 42 16.64 -13.24 -28.21
CA ALA A 42 16.85 -13.22 -29.66
C ALA A 42 16.00 -14.27 -30.42
N ASP A 43 15.53 -15.29 -29.72
CA ASP A 43 14.65 -16.35 -30.22
C ASP A 43 13.15 -16.04 -30.05
N GLY A 44 12.82 -14.84 -29.53
CA GLY A 44 11.44 -14.41 -29.28
C GLY A 44 10.84 -14.94 -27.98
N THR A 45 11.61 -15.65 -27.14
CA THR A 45 11.16 -16.10 -25.82
C THR A 45 11.24 -14.99 -24.78
N VAL A 46 10.43 -15.08 -23.71
CA VAL A 46 10.55 -14.16 -22.55
C VAL A 46 11.71 -14.61 -21.68
N GLN A 47 12.68 -13.73 -21.45
CA GLN A 47 13.87 -14.00 -20.64
C GLN A 47 13.80 -13.38 -19.25
N GLU A 48 13.15 -12.22 -19.12
CA GLU A 48 13.06 -11.50 -17.85
C GLU A 48 11.73 -10.75 -17.74
N LEU A 49 11.21 -10.71 -16.51
CA LEU A 49 10.10 -9.86 -16.10
C LEU A 49 10.63 -8.85 -15.09
N ARG A 50 10.47 -7.55 -15.37
CA ARG A 50 10.90 -6.48 -14.46
C ARG A 50 9.71 -5.71 -13.95
N ASN A 51 9.47 -5.80 -12.65
CA ASN A 51 8.52 -4.95 -11.97
C ASN A 51 9.19 -3.60 -11.65
N VAL A 52 8.71 -2.52 -12.27
CA VAL A 52 9.21 -1.16 -12.08
C VAL A 52 8.13 -0.33 -11.40
N TRP A 53 8.38 0.06 -10.16
CA TRP A 53 7.46 0.85 -9.35
C TRP A 53 8.06 2.21 -8.99
N ARG A 54 7.25 3.26 -9.11
CA ARG A 54 7.60 4.62 -8.72
C ARG A 54 6.59 5.11 -7.70
N PHE A 55 7.06 5.44 -6.51
CA PHE A 55 6.22 5.92 -5.42
C PHE A 55 6.24 7.44 -5.33
N ASP A 56 5.22 8.00 -4.66
CA ASP A 56 5.13 9.43 -4.40
C ASP A 56 6.19 9.95 -3.41
N GLU A 57 6.27 11.27 -3.30
CA GLU A 57 7.23 11.98 -2.44
C GLU A 57 7.00 11.72 -0.94
N VAL A 58 5.74 11.61 -0.50
CA VAL A 58 5.40 11.41 0.92
C VAL A 58 5.92 10.06 1.38
N PHE A 59 5.67 8.99 0.62
CA PHE A 59 6.22 7.67 0.93
C PHE A 59 7.75 7.66 0.86
N SER A 60 8.32 8.27 -0.19
CA SER A 60 9.79 8.31 -0.34
C SER A 60 10.47 9.00 0.84
N SER A 61 9.84 10.03 1.42
CA SER A 61 10.35 10.73 2.60
C SER A 61 10.40 9.84 3.86
N SER A 62 9.40 8.96 4.06
CA SER A 62 9.44 8.03 5.21
C SER A 62 10.52 6.96 5.03
N VAL A 63 10.74 6.50 3.79
CA VAL A 63 11.81 5.54 3.49
C VAL A 63 13.19 6.12 3.83
N ILE A 64 13.44 7.40 3.52
CA ILE A 64 14.70 8.05 3.89
C ILE A 64 14.88 8.01 5.41
N LEU A 65 13.85 8.36 6.19
CA LEU A 65 13.95 8.34 7.67
C LEU A 65 14.25 6.95 8.25
N ASP A 66 13.79 5.89 7.62
CA ASP A 66 13.95 4.52 8.11
C ASP A 66 15.33 3.92 7.75
N PHE A 67 15.88 4.29 6.59
CA PHE A 67 17.05 3.63 5.99
C PHE A 67 18.32 4.49 5.94
N ASP A 68 18.23 5.80 6.04
CA ASP A 68 19.40 6.69 6.14
C ASP A 68 20.04 6.57 7.53
N LYS A 69 21.02 5.68 7.66
CA LYS A 69 21.73 5.42 8.92
C LYS A 69 22.78 6.47 9.20
N ASN A 70 23.31 7.10 8.16
CA ASN A 70 24.37 8.08 8.26
C ASN A 70 23.83 9.53 8.48
N GLY A 71 22.56 9.77 8.19
CA GLY A 71 21.82 11.00 8.46
C GLY A 71 22.08 12.13 7.47
N ASP A 72 22.58 11.84 6.26
CA ASP A 72 22.94 12.83 5.25
C ASP A 72 21.82 13.14 4.22
N LEU A 73 20.63 12.54 4.43
CA LEU A 73 19.43 12.63 3.61
C LEU A 73 19.59 12.02 2.20
N LYS A 74 20.56 11.14 2.02
CA LYS A 74 20.76 10.37 0.78
C LYS A 74 21.00 8.92 1.14
N LEU A 75 20.35 8.03 0.40
CA LEU A 75 20.62 6.62 0.52
C LEU A 75 21.90 6.29 -0.22
N ASP A 76 22.92 5.90 0.51
CA ASP A 76 24.18 5.43 -0.04
C ASP A 76 24.03 4.00 -0.64
N PRO A 77 25.01 3.48 -1.40
CA PRO A 77 24.89 2.17 -2.03
C PRO A 77 24.65 1.01 -1.07
N HIS A 78 25.13 1.08 0.17
CA HIS A 78 24.91 0.06 1.19
C HIS A 78 23.48 0.14 1.73
N GLU A 79 23.00 1.33 2.04
CA GLU A 79 21.62 1.57 2.51
C GLU A 79 20.59 1.19 1.43
N LEU A 80 20.86 1.50 0.16
CA LEU A 80 20.04 1.06 -0.97
C LEU A 80 20.01 -0.47 -1.12
N ALA A 81 21.12 -1.15 -0.84
CA ALA A 81 21.17 -2.61 -0.90
C ALA A 81 20.32 -3.24 0.22
N GLU A 82 20.39 -2.69 1.45
CA GLU A 82 19.56 -3.12 2.58
C GLU A 82 18.07 -2.87 2.31
N LEU A 83 17.72 -1.69 1.79
CA LEU A 83 16.36 -1.36 1.38
C LEU A 83 15.85 -2.33 0.30
N GLY A 84 16.67 -2.56 -0.73
CA GLY A 84 16.35 -3.48 -1.82
C GLY A 84 16.09 -4.91 -1.33
N GLU A 85 16.90 -5.41 -0.41
CA GLU A 85 16.74 -6.74 0.18
C GLU A 85 15.48 -6.85 1.04
N THR A 86 15.19 -5.80 1.82
CA THR A 86 13.96 -5.70 2.63
C THR A 86 12.72 -5.74 1.75
N ILE A 87 12.69 -4.95 0.68
CA ILE A 87 11.59 -4.93 -0.28
C ILE A 87 11.49 -6.28 -0.98
N ARG A 88 12.58 -6.82 -1.51
CA ARG A 88 12.60 -8.11 -2.22
C ARG A 88 12.04 -9.24 -1.35
N THR A 89 12.46 -9.30 -0.10
CA THR A 89 12.02 -10.35 0.83
C THR A 89 10.56 -10.20 1.21
N SER A 90 10.09 -8.98 1.48
CA SER A 90 8.67 -8.74 1.82
C SER A 90 7.72 -9.02 0.64
N LEU A 91 8.14 -8.78 -0.60
CA LEU A 91 7.35 -9.10 -1.79
C LEU A 91 7.28 -10.59 -2.09
N ALA A 92 8.24 -11.39 -1.62
CA ALA A 92 8.26 -12.83 -1.84
C ALA A 92 7.03 -13.53 -1.24
N ASP A 93 6.56 -13.05 -0.08
CA ASP A 93 5.36 -13.57 0.59
C ASP A 93 4.08 -13.42 -0.25
N TYR A 94 4.10 -12.52 -1.24
CA TYR A 94 2.99 -12.23 -2.15
C TYR A 94 3.29 -12.64 -3.59
N HIS A 95 4.26 -13.55 -3.80
CA HIS A 95 4.69 -14.00 -5.13
C HIS A 95 5.06 -12.84 -6.07
N TYR A 96 5.62 -11.75 -5.52
CA TYR A 96 5.96 -10.54 -6.26
C TYR A 96 4.79 -9.97 -7.09
N PHE A 97 3.55 -10.23 -6.65
CA PHE A 97 2.31 -9.90 -7.36
C PHE A 97 2.30 -10.37 -8.83
N SER A 98 3.04 -11.44 -9.12
CA SER A 98 3.22 -12.01 -10.44
C SER A 98 2.76 -13.46 -10.43
N THR A 99 2.13 -13.90 -11.51
CA THR A 99 1.69 -15.30 -11.66
C THR A 99 1.89 -15.71 -13.09
N VAL A 100 2.57 -16.84 -13.29
CA VAL A 100 2.86 -17.39 -14.61
C VAL A 100 2.12 -18.71 -14.76
N THR A 101 1.38 -18.85 -15.85
CA THR A 101 0.66 -20.08 -16.17
C THR A 101 1.11 -20.66 -17.50
N LEU A 102 1.10 -21.99 -17.58
CA LEU A 102 1.27 -22.76 -18.82
C LEU A 102 0.11 -23.74 -18.91
N ASP A 103 -0.66 -23.66 -20.00
CA ASP A 103 -1.84 -24.50 -20.24
C ASP A 103 -2.85 -24.53 -19.07
N GLY A 104 -2.97 -23.40 -18.36
CA GLY A 104 -3.87 -23.26 -17.21
C GLY A 104 -3.30 -23.77 -15.88
N ALA A 105 -2.11 -24.36 -15.85
CA ALA A 105 -1.40 -24.71 -14.63
C ALA A 105 -0.45 -23.57 -14.22
N GLN A 106 -0.45 -23.20 -12.93
CA GLN A 106 0.51 -22.23 -12.40
C GLN A 106 1.91 -22.85 -12.30
N ILE A 107 2.90 -22.15 -12.86
CA ILE A 107 4.31 -22.58 -12.88
C ILE A 107 5.24 -21.59 -12.15
N GLY A 108 4.70 -20.45 -11.72
CA GLY A 108 5.42 -19.37 -11.03
C GLY A 108 4.47 -18.31 -10.51
#